data_AF-A0A849HEW4-F1
#
_entry.id   AF-A0A849HEW4-F1
#
_cell.length_a   1.000
_cell.length_b   1.000
_cell.length_c   1.000
_cell.angle_alpha   90.00
_cell.angle_beta   90.00
_cell.angle_gamma   90.00
#
_symmetry.space_group_name_H-M   'P 1'
#
loop_
_entity.id
_entity.type
_entity.pdbx_description
1 polymer ?
#
loop_
_entity_poly.entity_id
_entity_poly.type
_entity_poly.pdbx_seq_one_letter_code
_entity_poly.pdbx_strand_id
1 'polypeptide(L)'
;MPRGPKRWRITHEGFETIEGLGGAGLSRDIPLHPEGSIPEGMVWMPGGTAGEFITGIGPLIALEYGDYFIDRYEVTNQEFREFVEAGGYERQEFWIHEFVGEGRQLTWSEAMERFEDATGAAGPSTWELGRPKPGEELLPVTGVSWYEAAAYAEFRGKSLPTLRHWVRAAGTGQGGSIIPLSNLGGDGPAEPGTFLGMSPSGAYDMAGNVREWVLNSAGDHRHAVGGAWSDPPYFFSGPNVQPPFSRLPVNGFRLAEYTQEGDFEGQAEIDMPLLTRDYYAEQPVSDEVFDVFAAQFSYDPAPLDAVVEETMDYEFGTVERVSFEGVGWGRIHAYLYLPADAERPFQTVVSFPGSGSARLQPDPDPTTDQGVQHFVASGRAVLRPIYRGTFSRADANQAPNMNTTWPRPTREYVDFVRSWVSEIRRSVDYLETRPEIDADRIAYYGMSWGGRLAAIIPAVETRFKLNMAMIGGLASGTALPEVDQINYVTRITAPTLMLNGRHDPLEPVESAQLPMASLLGTPDEDIRHVIYEGYGHGLPRNERIRETLAWLDKYFGAPR
;
A
#
# COMPACT_ATOMS: atom_id res chain seq x y z
N MET A 1 14.04 13.41 20.58
CA MET A 1 12.64 13.48 20.12
C MET A 1 12.07 12.06 20.01
N PRO A 2 10.81 11.80 20.41
CA PRO A 2 10.21 10.48 20.23
C PRO A 2 10.13 10.14 18.74
N ARG A 3 10.55 8.93 18.33
CA ARG A 3 10.54 8.47 16.92
C ARG A 3 9.12 8.09 16.50
N GLY A 4 8.76 8.30 15.23
CA GLY A 4 7.42 8.06 14.67
C GLY A 4 6.69 9.35 14.28
N PRO A 5 5.55 9.24 13.56
CA PRO A 5 4.77 10.40 13.18
C PRO A 5 4.29 11.19 14.40
N LYS A 6 4.07 12.48 14.19
CA LYS A 6 3.62 13.47 15.17
C LYS A 6 2.33 14.08 14.67
N ARG A 7 1.44 14.37 15.62
CA ARG A 7 0.31 15.26 15.39
C ARG A 7 0.82 16.69 15.49
N TRP A 8 0.58 17.45 14.44
CA TRP A 8 0.89 18.86 14.37
C TRP A 8 -0.40 19.65 14.51
N ARG A 9 -0.30 20.81 15.15
CA ARG A 9 -1.34 21.84 15.15
C ARG A 9 -0.65 23.16 14.88
N ILE A 10 -1.07 23.84 13.83
CA ILE A 10 -0.48 25.08 13.35
C ILE A 10 -1.57 26.14 13.37
N THR A 11 -1.27 27.24 14.06
CA THR A 11 -2.18 28.36 14.25
C THR A 11 -1.45 29.64 13.87
N HIS A 12 -2.08 30.47 13.04
CA HIS A 12 -1.61 31.82 12.74
C HIS A 12 -2.82 32.75 12.69
N GLU A 13 -2.69 33.94 13.26
CA GLU A 13 -3.77 34.94 13.24
C GLU A 13 -4.15 35.28 11.78
N GLY A 14 -5.46 35.30 11.48
CA GLY A 14 -6.00 35.53 10.14
C GLY A 14 -6.05 34.30 9.22
N PHE A 15 -5.65 33.13 9.72
CA PHE A 15 -5.66 31.87 8.96
C PHE A 15 -6.33 30.74 9.76
N GLU A 16 -6.85 29.76 9.03
CA GLU A 16 -7.41 28.52 9.55
C GLU A 16 -6.39 27.74 10.39
N THR A 17 -6.88 27.05 11.43
CA THR A 17 -6.07 26.10 12.18
C THR A 17 -5.89 24.82 11.37
N ILE A 18 -4.64 24.45 11.12
CA ILE A 18 -4.28 23.22 10.40
C ILE A 18 -3.83 22.16 11.41
N GLU A 19 -4.44 20.98 11.34
CA GLU A 19 -4.01 19.79 12.07
C GLU A 19 -3.66 18.66 11.10
N GLY A 20 -2.69 17.81 11.47
CA GLY A 20 -2.35 16.68 10.61
C GLY A 20 -1.22 15.81 11.16
N LEU A 21 -1.10 14.62 10.58
CA LEU A 21 -0.08 13.62 10.92
C LEU A 21 1.15 13.78 10.02
N GLY A 22 2.35 13.91 10.59
CA GLY A 22 3.59 14.07 9.81
C GLY A 22 4.86 13.68 10.56
N GLY A 23 5.99 13.55 9.86
CA GLY A 23 7.30 13.28 10.50
C GLY A 23 7.74 14.43 11.42
N ALA A 24 8.69 14.18 12.32
CA ALA A 24 9.15 15.13 13.35
C ALA A 24 9.81 16.44 12.83
N GLY A 25 10.06 16.56 11.53
CA GLY A 25 10.68 17.73 10.91
C GLY A 25 9.65 18.61 10.18
N LEU A 26 9.64 19.91 10.48
CA LEU A 26 8.79 20.93 9.84
C LEU A 26 9.39 21.48 8.54
N SER A 27 10.31 20.78 7.87
CA SER A 27 10.86 21.23 6.58
C SER A 27 9.88 20.95 5.44
N ARG A 28 8.69 21.53 5.55
CA ARG A 28 7.62 21.45 4.55
C ARG A 28 7.02 22.84 4.40
N ASP A 29 6.77 23.22 3.16
CA ASP A 29 5.92 24.37 2.87
C ASP A 29 4.49 23.99 3.25
N ILE A 30 3.89 24.76 4.15
CA ILE A 30 2.54 24.52 4.65
C ILE A 30 1.66 25.65 4.12
N PRO A 31 0.73 25.38 3.20
CA PRO A 31 -0.19 26.39 2.71
C PRO A 31 -1.08 26.85 3.86
N LEU A 32 -1.16 28.17 4.06
CA LEU A 32 -2.06 28.76 5.04
C LEU A 32 -3.32 29.23 4.33
N HIS A 33 -4.46 28.83 4.86
CA HIS A 33 -5.78 29.15 4.32
C HIS A 33 -6.38 30.31 5.12
N PRO A 34 -6.79 31.43 4.49
CA PRO A 34 -7.45 32.51 5.22
C PRO A 34 -8.66 32.02 6.02
N GLU A 35 -8.92 32.62 7.17
CA GLU A 35 -10.11 32.29 7.97
C GLU A 35 -11.40 32.39 7.13
N GLY A 36 -12.23 31.35 7.20
CA GLY A 36 -13.46 31.21 6.41
C GLY A 36 -13.27 30.67 4.99
N SER A 37 -12.05 30.34 4.56
CA SER A 37 -11.81 29.79 3.21
C SER A 37 -11.94 28.27 3.12
N ILE A 38 -12.00 27.56 4.26
CA ILE A 38 -12.33 26.13 4.32
C ILE A 38 -13.78 26.03 4.80
N PRO A 39 -14.67 25.27 4.11
CA PRO A 39 -16.03 25.06 4.56
C PRO A 39 -16.08 24.51 5.99
N GLU A 40 -17.06 24.99 6.76
CA GLU A 40 -17.23 24.58 8.16
C GLU A 40 -17.33 23.05 8.28
N GLY A 41 -16.59 22.48 9.22
CA GLY A 41 -16.57 21.03 9.45
C GLY A 41 -15.75 20.21 8.44
N MET A 42 -15.11 20.83 7.44
CA MET A 42 -14.30 20.13 6.44
C MET A 42 -12.79 20.30 6.67
N VAL A 43 -12.00 19.53 5.91
CA VAL A 43 -10.55 19.68 5.77
C VAL A 43 -10.19 19.90 4.32
N TRP A 44 -9.21 20.76 4.07
CA TRP A 44 -8.68 21.02 2.73
C TRP A 44 -7.71 19.93 2.29
N MET A 45 -7.83 19.54 1.03
CA MET A 45 -6.98 18.57 0.38
C MET A 45 -6.31 19.20 -0.84
N PRO A 46 -4.97 19.17 -0.92
CA PRO A 46 -4.27 19.69 -2.09
C PRO A 46 -4.57 18.83 -3.32
N GLY A 47 -4.83 19.52 -4.42
CA GLY A 47 -4.80 18.96 -5.76
C GLY A 47 -3.40 18.51 -6.17
N GLY A 48 -3.31 17.88 -7.34
CA GLY A 48 -2.06 17.48 -7.97
C GLY A 48 -2.16 16.20 -8.77
N THR A 49 -1.01 15.67 -9.16
CA THR A 49 -0.91 14.41 -9.90
C THR A 49 -0.45 13.30 -8.96
N ALA A 50 -1.36 12.40 -8.59
CA ALA A 50 -1.03 11.27 -7.73
C ALA A 50 -1.45 9.93 -8.36
N GLY A 51 -0.50 9.01 -8.44
CA GLY A 51 -0.78 7.57 -8.61
C GLY A 51 -0.96 6.97 -7.23
N GLU A 52 -2.21 6.82 -6.80
CA GLU A 52 -2.54 6.21 -5.51
C GLU A 52 -2.45 4.68 -5.61
N PHE A 53 -2.07 4.01 -4.53
CA PHE A 53 -2.21 2.57 -4.42
C PHE A 53 -3.39 2.25 -3.52
N ILE A 54 -4.26 1.37 -3.98
CA ILE A 54 -5.39 0.89 -3.19
C ILE A 54 -5.27 -0.62 -3.03
N THR A 55 -5.27 -1.09 -1.78
CA THR A 55 -5.25 -2.52 -1.46
C THR A 55 -6.42 -3.20 -2.15
N GLY A 56 -6.16 -4.32 -2.83
CA GLY A 56 -7.23 -5.02 -3.55
C GLY A 56 -7.72 -4.33 -4.82
N ILE A 57 -7.08 -3.25 -5.31
CA ILE A 57 -7.29 -2.71 -6.67
C ILE A 57 -5.94 -2.53 -7.38
N GLY A 58 -4.88 -2.25 -6.64
CA GLY A 58 -3.54 -2.02 -7.16
C GLY A 58 -3.24 -0.53 -7.39
N PRO A 59 -2.19 -0.22 -8.18
CA PRO A 59 -1.87 1.16 -8.51
C PRO A 59 -2.91 1.77 -9.44
N LEU A 60 -3.44 2.92 -9.06
CA LEU A 60 -4.31 3.72 -9.91
C LEU A 60 -3.49 4.47 -10.96
N ILE A 61 -4.09 4.65 -12.13
CA ILE A 61 -3.57 5.55 -13.17
C ILE A 61 -3.41 6.95 -12.57
N ALA A 62 -2.27 7.60 -12.80
CA ALA A 62 -2.06 8.96 -12.36
C ALA A 62 -3.04 9.89 -13.10
N LEU A 63 -3.83 10.65 -12.35
CA LEU A 63 -4.76 11.65 -12.86
C LEU A 63 -4.43 12.99 -12.20
N GLU A 64 -4.65 14.08 -12.93
CA GLU A 64 -4.66 15.43 -12.38
C GLU A 64 -6.03 15.72 -11.79
N TYR A 65 -6.05 16.37 -10.62
CA TYR A 65 -7.25 16.84 -9.95
C TYR A 65 -6.93 18.12 -9.18
N GLY A 66 -7.89 19.02 -9.07
CA GLY A 66 -7.79 20.25 -8.28
C GLY A 66 -7.92 20.03 -6.78
N ASP A 67 -7.88 21.14 -6.05
CA ASP A 67 -8.14 21.14 -4.60
C ASP A 67 -9.59 20.69 -4.33
N TYR A 68 -9.79 20.04 -3.19
CA TYR A 68 -11.13 19.67 -2.73
C TYR A 68 -11.20 19.71 -1.20
N PHE A 69 -12.42 19.67 -0.69
CA PHE A 69 -12.70 19.59 0.74
C PHE A 69 -13.40 18.27 1.03
N ILE A 70 -13.14 17.71 2.21
CA ILE A 70 -13.83 16.51 2.69
C ILE A 70 -14.23 16.71 4.15
N ASP A 71 -15.38 16.21 4.54
CA ASP A 71 -15.85 16.32 5.93
C ASP A 71 -14.82 15.72 6.89
N ARG A 72 -14.56 16.44 7.97
CA ARG A 72 -13.62 16.04 9.02
C ARG A 72 -14.05 14.76 9.71
N TYR A 73 -15.36 14.53 9.80
CA TYR A 73 -16.03 13.43 10.48
C TYR A 73 -17.13 12.85 9.58
N GLU A 74 -17.65 11.68 9.94
CA GLU A 74 -18.80 11.05 9.31
C GLU A 74 -20.10 11.82 9.63
N VAL A 75 -21.09 11.69 8.73
CA VAL A 75 -22.42 12.29 8.94
C VAL A 75 -23.10 11.63 10.14
N THR A 76 -23.62 12.44 11.05
CA THR A 76 -24.31 11.98 12.26
C THR A 76 -25.79 11.68 12.02
N ASN A 77 -26.41 10.92 12.92
CA ASN A 77 -27.85 10.68 12.90
C ASN A 77 -28.65 11.99 12.98
N GLN A 78 -28.19 12.97 13.76
CA GLN A 78 -28.81 14.29 13.85
C GLN A 78 -28.80 15.01 12.50
N GLU A 79 -27.67 15.03 11.81
CA GLU A 79 -27.55 15.66 10.50
C GLU A 79 -28.37 14.93 9.42
N PHE A 80 -28.44 13.59 9.47
CA PHE A 80 -29.29 12.82 8.56
C PHE A 80 -30.78 13.04 8.84
N ARG A 81 -31.15 13.30 10.10
CA ARG A 81 -32.53 13.59 10.49
C ARG A 81 -33.03 14.89 9.86
N GLU A 82 -32.17 15.89 9.66
CA GLU A 82 -32.53 17.11 8.94
C GLU A 82 -32.97 16.83 7.50
N PHE A 83 -32.36 15.86 6.83
CA PHE A 83 -32.78 15.41 5.49
C PHE A 83 -34.16 14.74 5.52
N VAL A 84 -34.39 13.84 6.48
CA VAL A 84 -35.69 13.17 6.66
C VAL A 84 -36.79 14.20 6.94
N GLU A 85 -36.54 15.13 7.88
CA GLU A 85 -37.50 16.18 8.26
C GLU A 85 -37.76 17.20 7.14
N ALA A 86 -36.81 17.39 6.22
CA ALA A 86 -36.96 18.21 5.01
C ALA A 86 -37.74 17.52 3.88
N GLY A 87 -38.27 16.32 4.12
CA GLY A 87 -39.01 15.52 3.14
C GLY A 87 -38.10 14.80 2.15
N GLY A 88 -36.91 14.39 2.59
CA GLY A 88 -35.87 13.80 1.73
C GLY A 88 -36.31 12.56 0.97
N TYR A 89 -37.21 11.75 1.54
CA TYR A 89 -37.75 10.54 0.89
C TYR A 89 -38.97 10.84 -0.01
N GLU A 90 -39.55 12.02 0.09
CA GLU A 90 -40.68 12.47 -0.72
C GLU A 90 -40.26 13.34 -1.91
N ARG A 91 -39.02 13.83 -1.91
CA ARG A 91 -38.47 14.81 -2.86
C ARG A 91 -37.54 14.16 -3.86
N GLN A 92 -38.09 13.77 -5.01
CA GLN A 92 -37.38 13.08 -6.08
C GLN A 92 -36.17 13.88 -6.62
N GLU A 93 -36.15 15.20 -6.47
CA GLU A 93 -35.03 16.04 -6.96
C GLU A 93 -33.67 15.71 -6.31
N PHE A 94 -33.65 15.07 -5.14
CA PHE A 94 -32.40 14.65 -4.49
C PHE A 94 -31.88 13.31 -5.01
N TRP A 95 -32.66 12.57 -5.77
CA TRP A 95 -32.35 11.20 -6.12
C TRP A 95 -32.05 11.10 -7.61
N ILE A 96 -30.90 11.67 -7.96
CA ILE A 96 -30.47 11.86 -9.34
C ILE A 96 -29.91 10.58 -9.99
N HIS A 97 -29.60 9.57 -9.19
CA HIS A 97 -29.02 8.31 -9.67
C HIS A 97 -30.09 7.27 -9.99
N GLU A 98 -29.88 6.53 -11.07
CA GLU A 98 -30.77 5.44 -11.45
C GLU A 98 -30.72 4.29 -10.44
N PHE A 99 -31.91 3.84 -10.01
CA PHE A 99 -32.06 2.67 -9.16
C PHE A 99 -31.91 1.40 -9.99
N VAL A 100 -30.93 0.57 -9.66
CA VAL A 100 -30.71 -0.73 -10.30
C VAL A 100 -30.71 -1.81 -9.22
N GLY A 101 -31.62 -2.78 -9.36
CA GLY A 101 -31.76 -3.90 -8.45
C GLY A 101 -32.29 -5.11 -9.18
N GLU A 102 -31.82 -6.31 -8.81
CA GLU A 102 -32.23 -7.58 -9.44
C GLU A 102 -32.00 -7.61 -10.96
N GLY A 103 -30.93 -6.94 -11.43
CA GLY A 103 -30.56 -6.90 -12.85
C GLY A 103 -31.47 -6.04 -13.73
N ARG A 104 -32.32 -5.18 -13.16
CA ARG A 104 -33.15 -4.23 -13.90
C ARG A 104 -33.17 -2.85 -13.25
N GLN A 105 -33.57 -1.85 -14.03
CA GLN A 105 -33.91 -0.53 -13.50
C GLN A 105 -35.21 -0.62 -12.69
N LEU A 106 -35.22 0.01 -11.52
CA LEU A 106 -36.39 0.16 -10.65
C LEU A 106 -37.00 1.54 -10.85
N THR A 107 -38.32 1.62 -10.71
CA THR A 107 -39.01 2.91 -10.63
C THR A 107 -38.75 3.60 -9.29
N TRP A 108 -39.00 4.91 -9.23
CA TRP A 108 -38.94 5.70 -8.00
C TRP A 108 -39.71 5.05 -6.85
N SER A 109 -40.97 4.69 -7.08
CA SER A 109 -41.83 4.07 -6.06
C SER A 109 -41.28 2.73 -5.58
N GLU A 110 -40.82 1.86 -6.49
CA GLU A 110 -40.23 0.56 -6.12
C GLU A 110 -38.93 0.72 -5.31
N ALA A 111 -38.18 1.79 -5.52
CA ALA A 111 -36.98 2.08 -4.74
C ALA A 111 -37.32 2.63 -3.35
N MET A 112 -38.27 3.57 -3.25
CA MET A 112 -38.67 4.15 -1.97
C MET A 112 -39.26 3.13 -1.00
N GLU A 113 -39.99 2.12 -1.49
CA GLU A 113 -40.48 0.98 -0.70
C GLU A 113 -39.34 0.15 -0.05
N ARG A 114 -38.08 0.33 -0.48
CA ARG A 114 -36.92 -0.37 0.11
C ARG A 114 -36.23 0.43 1.21
N PHE A 115 -36.62 1.69 1.42
CA PHE A 115 -35.96 2.62 2.35
C PHE A 115 -36.74 2.84 3.64
N GLU A 116 -37.14 1.73 4.27
CA GLU A 116 -37.87 1.71 5.53
C GLU A 116 -36.95 1.40 6.73
N ASP A 117 -37.24 2.02 7.86
CA ASP A 117 -36.61 1.75 9.15
C ASP A 117 -37.13 0.43 9.76
N ALA A 118 -36.68 0.09 10.97
CA ALA A 118 -37.06 -1.18 11.61
C ALA A 118 -38.58 -1.29 11.93
N THR A 119 -39.34 -0.21 11.77
CA THR A 119 -40.78 -0.12 12.05
C THR A 119 -41.63 0.11 10.80
N GLY A 120 -41.03 0.20 9.62
CA GLY A 120 -41.72 0.47 8.36
C GLY A 120 -41.91 1.96 8.04
N ALA A 121 -41.29 2.86 8.78
CA ALA A 121 -41.30 4.30 8.46
C ALA A 121 -40.12 4.63 7.53
N ALA A 122 -40.21 5.68 6.71
CA ALA A 122 -39.09 6.11 5.89
C ALA A 122 -37.91 6.56 6.76
N GLY A 123 -36.70 6.07 6.46
CA GLY A 123 -35.49 6.40 7.21
C GLY A 123 -34.50 5.24 7.30
N PRO A 124 -33.28 5.47 7.83
CA PRO A 124 -32.23 4.47 7.96
C PRO A 124 -32.70 3.16 8.62
N SER A 125 -32.18 2.02 8.17
CA SER A 125 -32.63 0.70 8.65
C SER A 125 -32.37 0.43 10.14
N THR A 126 -31.48 1.20 10.78
CA THR A 126 -31.17 1.11 12.21
C THR A 126 -32.08 1.99 13.08
N TRP A 127 -32.91 2.83 12.46
CA TRP A 127 -33.83 3.73 13.15
C TRP A 127 -35.16 3.05 13.51
N GLU A 128 -35.93 3.71 14.37
CA GLU A 128 -37.27 3.30 14.76
C GLU A 128 -38.21 4.50 14.78
N LEU A 129 -39.39 4.35 14.18
CA LEU A 129 -40.43 5.38 14.11
C LEU A 129 -39.94 6.69 13.46
N GLY A 130 -39.12 6.59 12.42
CA GLY A 130 -38.60 7.70 11.62
C GLY A 130 -37.49 8.51 12.32
N ARG A 131 -36.85 7.96 13.35
CA ARG A 131 -35.84 8.67 14.15
C ARG A 131 -34.77 7.73 14.73
N PRO A 132 -33.57 8.23 15.04
CA PRO A 132 -32.58 7.47 15.78
C PRO A 132 -33.10 7.16 17.19
N LYS A 133 -32.52 6.15 17.85
CA LYS A 133 -32.84 5.86 19.24
C LYS A 133 -32.40 7.03 20.13
N PRO A 134 -33.11 7.29 21.24
CA PRO A 134 -32.72 8.36 22.16
C PRO A 134 -31.29 8.15 22.68
N GLY A 135 -30.44 9.17 22.54
CA GLY A 135 -29.03 9.11 22.92
C GLY A 135 -28.07 8.70 21.81
N GLU A 136 -28.59 8.38 20.61
CA GLU A 136 -27.77 8.03 19.44
C GLU A 136 -27.65 9.18 18.43
N GLU A 137 -28.14 10.38 18.76
CA GLU A 137 -28.22 11.51 17.83
C GLU A 137 -26.85 11.95 17.29
N LEU A 138 -25.81 11.87 18.12
CA LEU A 138 -24.43 12.24 17.76
C LEU A 138 -23.59 11.08 17.25
N LEU A 139 -24.14 9.86 17.20
CA LEU A 139 -23.47 8.74 16.55
C LEU A 139 -23.49 8.93 15.03
N PRO A 140 -22.51 8.37 14.29
CA PRO A 140 -22.58 8.34 12.84
C PRO A 140 -23.88 7.66 12.39
N VAL A 141 -24.49 8.18 11.33
CA VAL A 141 -25.63 7.53 10.71
C VAL A 141 -25.20 6.18 10.16
N THR A 142 -26.00 5.15 10.45
CA THR A 142 -25.76 3.77 10.03
C THR A 142 -26.98 3.19 9.35
N GLY A 143 -26.83 2.06 8.65
CA GLY A 143 -27.96 1.38 8.04
C GLY A 143 -28.53 2.13 6.83
N VAL A 144 -27.70 2.95 6.18
CA VAL A 144 -28.03 3.70 4.97
C VAL A 144 -27.44 3.02 3.74
N SER A 145 -28.22 3.01 2.66
CA SER A 145 -27.80 2.54 1.34
C SER A 145 -26.92 3.58 0.64
N TRP A 146 -26.24 3.17 -0.43
CA TRP A 146 -25.50 4.10 -1.28
C TRP A 146 -26.42 5.17 -1.88
N TYR A 147 -27.64 4.78 -2.25
CA TYR A 147 -28.64 5.71 -2.80
C TYR A 147 -29.10 6.76 -1.77
N GLU A 148 -29.36 6.35 -0.53
CA GLU A 148 -29.69 7.28 0.57
C GLU A 148 -28.53 8.24 0.86
N ALA A 149 -27.30 7.73 0.88
CA ALA A 149 -26.10 8.54 1.10
C ALA A 149 -25.88 9.56 -0.04
N ALA A 150 -26.08 9.15 -1.29
CA ALA A 150 -25.99 10.04 -2.45
C ALA A 150 -27.11 11.09 -2.46
N ALA A 151 -28.35 10.72 -2.11
CA ALA A 151 -29.46 11.67 -2.01
C ALA A 151 -29.26 12.69 -0.89
N TYR A 152 -28.67 12.26 0.23
CA TYR A 152 -28.25 13.17 1.29
C TYR A 152 -27.17 14.15 0.81
N ALA A 153 -26.21 13.68 0.00
CA ALA A 153 -25.18 14.54 -0.58
C ALA A 153 -25.80 15.65 -1.45
N GLU A 154 -26.76 15.30 -2.31
CA GLU A 154 -27.53 16.27 -3.11
C GLU A 154 -28.29 17.27 -2.24
N PHE A 155 -28.94 16.80 -1.16
CA PHE A 155 -29.62 17.67 -0.21
C PHE A 155 -28.68 18.71 0.43
N ARG A 156 -27.42 18.34 0.69
CA ARG A 156 -26.40 19.24 1.23
C ARG A 156 -25.68 20.08 0.17
N GLY A 157 -25.95 19.87 -1.12
CA GLY A 157 -25.22 20.50 -2.21
C GLY A 157 -23.75 20.07 -2.28
N LYS A 158 -23.45 18.85 -1.82
CA LYS A 158 -22.12 18.24 -1.79
C LYS A 158 -22.14 16.94 -2.60
N SER A 159 -21.10 16.12 -2.49
CA SER A 159 -21.04 14.79 -3.11
C SER A 159 -20.45 13.76 -2.17
N LEU A 160 -20.73 12.48 -2.42
CA LEU A 160 -19.89 11.43 -1.84
C LEU A 160 -18.45 11.56 -2.38
N PRO A 161 -17.42 11.25 -1.58
CA PRO A 161 -16.05 11.24 -2.09
C PRO A 161 -15.89 10.17 -3.19
N THR A 162 -15.03 10.42 -4.17
CA THR A 162 -14.52 9.33 -5.01
C THR A 162 -13.56 8.48 -4.18
N LEU A 163 -13.35 7.23 -4.58
CA LEU A 163 -12.42 6.32 -3.93
C LEU A 163 -11.00 6.90 -3.86
N ARG A 164 -10.56 7.60 -4.92
CA ARG A 164 -9.25 8.26 -4.96
C ARG A 164 -9.15 9.39 -3.93
N HIS A 165 -10.13 10.28 -3.92
CA HIS A 165 -10.17 11.40 -2.98
C HIS A 165 -10.23 10.88 -1.53
N TRP A 166 -11.06 9.87 -1.28
CA TRP A 166 -11.14 9.24 0.03
C TRP A 166 -9.80 8.64 0.48
N VAL A 167 -9.14 7.82 -0.36
CA VAL A 167 -7.86 7.18 -0.01
C VAL A 167 -6.78 8.22 0.28
N ARG A 168 -6.74 9.30 -0.51
CA ARG A 168 -5.81 10.41 -0.32
C ARG A 168 -6.05 11.11 1.03
N ALA A 169 -7.30 11.39 1.36
CA ALA A 169 -7.70 12.01 2.62
C ALA A 169 -7.48 11.10 3.83
N ALA A 170 -7.75 9.79 3.68
CA ALA A 170 -7.57 8.79 4.73
C ALA A 170 -6.10 8.56 5.06
N GLY A 171 -5.22 8.66 4.06
CA GLY A 171 -3.80 8.36 4.22
C GLY A 171 -3.57 6.89 4.54
N THR A 172 -4.20 5.98 3.80
CA THR A 172 -4.18 4.52 4.03
C THR A 172 -2.77 3.93 4.16
N GLY A 173 -1.78 4.52 3.48
CA GLY A 173 -0.36 4.16 3.64
C GLY A 173 0.22 4.35 5.05
N GLN A 174 -0.46 5.10 5.93
CA GLN A 174 -0.09 5.33 7.33
C GLN A 174 -0.94 4.49 8.31
N GLY A 175 -1.57 3.41 7.84
CA GLY A 175 -2.44 2.55 8.64
C GLY A 175 -1.86 2.13 9.99
N GLY A 176 -0.56 1.82 10.07
CA GLY A 176 0.09 1.48 11.34
C GLY A 176 0.06 2.57 12.42
N SER A 177 -0.14 3.85 12.05
CA SER A 177 -0.29 4.95 13.01
C SER A 177 -1.75 5.37 13.24
N ILE A 178 -2.63 5.06 12.28
CA ILE A 178 -4.04 5.46 12.31
C ILE A 178 -4.87 4.36 13.00
N ILE A 179 -4.80 3.12 12.51
CA ILE A 179 -5.61 1.98 12.96
C ILE A 179 -5.58 1.78 14.48
N PRO A 180 -4.41 1.76 15.17
CA PRO A 180 -4.36 1.49 16.61
C PRO A 180 -5.05 2.55 17.49
N LEU A 181 -5.34 3.72 16.93
CA LEU A 181 -5.97 4.85 17.61
C LEU A 181 -7.42 5.06 17.17
N SER A 182 -7.97 4.16 16.34
CA SER A 182 -9.28 4.31 15.72
C SER A 182 -10.27 3.22 16.18
N ASN A 183 -11.55 3.36 15.83
CA ASN A 183 -12.61 2.45 16.24
C ASN A 183 -12.71 1.20 15.34
N LEU A 184 -11.70 0.34 15.32
CA LEU A 184 -11.72 -0.97 14.64
C LEU A 184 -11.63 -2.10 15.67
N GLY A 185 -12.53 -3.08 15.59
CA GLY A 185 -12.67 -4.12 16.62
C GLY A 185 -13.30 -3.64 17.94
N GLY A 186 -14.14 -2.60 17.89
CA GLY A 186 -14.86 -2.04 19.04
C GLY A 186 -16.18 -2.76 19.35
N ASP A 187 -16.96 -2.21 20.28
CA ASP A 187 -18.26 -2.75 20.73
C ASP A 187 -19.47 -2.10 20.01
N GLY A 188 -19.23 -1.07 19.18
CA GLY A 188 -20.27 -0.30 18.51
C GLY A 188 -19.73 0.98 17.86
N PRO A 189 -20.57 1.73 17.13
CA PRO A 189 -20.22 3.07 16.69
C PRO A 189 -20.06 4.01 17.90
N ALA A 190 -19.24 5.04 17.74
CA ALA A 190 -19.02 6.09 18.73
C ALA A 190 -19.22 7.46 18.10
N GLU A 191 -19.48 8.47 18.94
CA GLU A 191 -19.56 9.86 18.50
C GLU A 191 -18.26 10.24 17.77
N PRO A 192 -18.35 10.84 16.56
CA PRO A 192 -17.16 11.25 15.83
C PRO A 192 -16.27 12.17 16.66
N GLY A 193 -14.95 11.95 16.58
CA GLY A 193 -13.94 12.63 17.40
C GLY A 193 -13.68 12.00 18.76
N THR A 194 -14.36 10.90 19.12
CA THR A 194 -14.06 10.12 20.34
C THR A 194 -12.66 9.51 20.27
N PHE A 195 -12.26 9.03 19.09
CA PHE A 195 -11.00 8.35 18.87
C PHE A 195 -9.91 9.31 18.37
N LEU A 196 -8.65 8.95 18.58
CA LEU A 196 -7.49 9.80 18.26
C LEU A 196 -6.89 9.50 16.88
N GLY A 197 -7.46 8.54 16.15
CA GLY A 197 -7.10 8.19 14.79
C GLY A 197 -7.31 9.37 13.85
N MET A 198 -6.21 9.97 13.39
CA MET A 198 -6.22 11.15 12.55
C MET A 198 -5.37 10.90 11.30
N SER A 199 -5.91 11.28 10.14
CA SER A 199 -5.23 11.19 8.88
C SER A 199 -4.12 12.25 8.73
N PRO A 200 -3.22 12.12 7.73
CA PRO A 200 -2.24 13.16 7.41
C PRO A 200 -2.84 14.54 7.09
N SER A 201 -4.10 14.61 6.67
CA SER A 201 -4.82 15.84 6.35
C SER A 201 -5.67 16.39 7.50
N GLY A 202 -5.71 15.71 8.64
CA GLY A 202 -6.52 16.14 9.79
C GLY A 202 -7.97 15.69 9.74
N ALA A 203 -8.34 14.78 8.83
CA ALA A 203 -9.61 14.06 8.91
C ALA A 203 -9.54 13.00 10.01
N TYR A 204 -10.65 12.81 10.73
CA TYR A 204 -10.76 11.87 11.84
C TYR A 204 -11.69 10.72 11.47
N ASP A 205 -11.54 9.63 12.22
CA ASP A 205 -12.41 8.45 12.13
C ASP A 205 -12.49 7.86 10.72
N MET A 206 -11.46 8.12 9.89
CA MET A 206 -11.31 7.53 8.55
C MET A 206 -11.10 6.01 8.60
N ALA A 207 -10.72 5.48 9.77
CA ALA A 207 -10.52 4.06 10.01
C ALA A 207 -11.49 3.59 11.07
N GLY A 208 -12.36 2.63 10.74
CA GLY A 208 -13.33 2.14 11.70
C GLY A 208 -14.55 3.03 11.83
N ASN A 209 -15.27 2.83 12.94
CA ASN A 209 -16.57 3.42 13.23
C ASN A 209 -17.64 2.94 12.24
N VAL A 210 -17.67 3.45 11.01
CA VAL A 210 -18.59 2.99 9.95
C VAL A 210 -17.84 2.78 8.63
N ARG A 211 -18.32 1.85 7.81
CA ARG A 211 -17.91 1.75 6.41
C ARG A 211 -18.50 2.93 5.67
N GLU A 212 -17.69 3.65 4.91
CA GLU A 212 -18.12 4.85 4.23
C GLU A 212 -18.36 4.61 2.74
N TRP A 213 -19.57 4.90 2.28
CA TRP A 213 -19.89 4.85 0.85
C TRP A 213 -19.06 5.88 0.06
N VAL A 214 -18.52 5.43 -1.08
CA VAL A 214 -17.89 6.28 -2.10
C VAL A 214 -18.64 6.14 -3.43
N LEU A 215 -18.38 7.03 -4.38
CA LEU A 215 -19.10 7.02 -5.66
C LEU A 215 -18.78 5.85 -6.57
N ASN A 216 -17.53 5.40 -6.58
CA ASN A 216 -17.04 4.42 -7.55
C ASN A 216 -17.81 3.10 -7.49
N SER A 217 -18.10 2.54 -8.66
CA SER A 217 -18.66 1.20 -8.81
C SER A 217 -17.59 0.11 -8.76
N ALA A 218 -18.04 -1.11 -8.49
CA ALA A 218 -17.35 -2.34 -8.82
C ALA A 218 -18.36 -3.28 -9.49
N GLY A 219 -18.47 -3.21 -10.81
CA GLY A 219 -19.55 -3.84 -11.56
C GLY A 219 -20.91 -3.25 -11.18
N ASP A 220 -21.86 -4.11 -10.81
CA ASP A 220 -23.21 -3.75 -10.32
C ASP A 220 -23.25 -3.39 -8.82
N HIS A 221 -22.09 -3.36 -8.16
CA HIS A 221 -21.93 -3.03 -6.75
C HIS A 221 -21.25 -1.66 -6.56
N ARG A 222 -21.17 -1.20 -5.31
CA ARG A 222 -20.50 0.05 -4.90
C ARG A 222 -19.40 -0.23 -3.89
N HIS A 223 -18.37 0.62 -3.93
CA HIS A 223 -17.30 0.61 -2.94
C HIS A 223 -17.73 1.27 -1.63
N ALA A 224 -17.30 0.67 -0.52
CA ALA A 224 -17.35 1.23 0.82
C ALA A 224 -15.98 1.05 1.50
N VAL A 225 -15.50 2.07 2.20
CA VAL A 225 -14.10 2.17 2.67
C VAL A 225 -14.02 2.44 4.16
N GLY A 226 -12.81 2.49 4.74
CA GLY A 226 -12.57 2.78 6.16
C GLY A 226 -12.72 1.59 7.11
N GLY A 227 -13.63 0.68 6.80
CA GLY A 227 -14.05 -0.39 7.71
C GLY A 227 -14.88 0.15 8.87
N ALA A 228 -15.75 -0.68 9.46
CA ALA A 228 -16.55 -0.31 10.62
C ALA A 228 -15.97 -0.86 11.92
N TRP A 229 -16.55 -0.43 13.06
CA TRP A 229 -16.21 -0.91 14.39
C TRP A 229 -16.13 -2.43 14.53
N SER A 230 -16.95 -3.19 13.80
CA SER A 230 -16.97 -4.66 13.85
C SER A 230 -16.03 -5.34 12.86
N ASP A 231 -15.37 -4.57 11.99
CA ASP A 231 -14.59 -5.14 10.89
C ASP A 231 -13.15 -5.45 11.27
N PRO A 232 -12.52 -6.40 10.56
CA PRO A 232 -11.09 -6.63 10.67
C PRO A 232 -10.28 -5.37 10.28
N PRO A 233 -9.17 -5.06 10.97
CA PRO A 233 -8.40 -3.84 10.74
C PRO A 233 -7.91 -3.60 9.30
N TYR A 234 -7.73 -4.65 8.50
CA TYR A 234 -7.30 -4.52 7.11
C TYR A 234 -8.36 -3.88 6.19
N PHE A 235 -9.62 -3.79 6.63
CA PHE A 235 -10.70 -3.10 5.92
C PHE A 235 -10.49 -1.58 5.82
N PHE A 236 -9.63 -0.98 6.66
CA PHE A 236 -9.26 0.43 6.50
C PHE A 236 -8.59 0.69 5.15
N SER A 237 -7.75 -0.24 4.71
CA SER A 237 -6.87 -0.02 3.56
C SER A 237 -7.37 -0.67 2.27
N GLY A 238 -8.31 -1.61 2.36
CA GLY A 238 -8.96 -2.27 1.24
C GLY A 238 -10.42 -1.89 1.14
N PRO A 239 -10.93 -1.50 -0.03
CA PRO A 239 -12.34 -1.23 -0.21
C PRO A 239 -13.16 -2.52 -0.09
N ASN A 240 -14.36 -2.37 0.44
CA ASN A 240 -15.41 -3.37 0.43
C ASN A 240 -16.35 -3.11 -0.72
N VAL A 241 -16.80 -4.18 -1.37
CA VAL A 241 -17.79 -4.08 -2.44
C VAL A 241 -19.10 -4.66 -1.96
N GLN A 242 -20.17 -3.89 -2.08
CA GLN A 242 -21.50 -4.26 -1.59
C GLN A 242 -22.58 -3.79 -2.57
N PRO A 243 -23.76 -4.46 -2.62
CA PRO A 243 -24.88 -3.99 -3.43
C PRO A 243 -25.24 -2.55 -3.04
N PRO A 244 -25.61 -1.66 -3.98
CA PRO A 244 -25.94 -0.26 -3.67
C PRO A 244 -27.14 -0.11 -2.73
N PHE A 245 -28.03 -1.11 -2.70
CA PHE A 245 -29.15 -1.22 -1.76
C PHE A 245 -28.78 -1.81 -0.38
N SER A 246 -27.50 -2.15 -0.14
CA SER A 246 -27.06 -2.70 1.14
C SER A 246 -27.22 -1.67 2.27
N ARG A 247 -28.02 -2.01 3.28
CA ARG A 247 -28.32 -1.16 4.44
C ARG A 247 -27.82 -1.79 5.72
N LEU A 248 -26.60 -2.36 5.69
CA LEU A 248 -26.05 -3.00 6.89
C LEU A 248 -25.87 -1.97 8.02
N PRO A 249 -26.02 -2.35 9.31
CA PRO A 249 -25.84 -1.47 10.46
C PRO A 249 -24.43 -0.86 10.61
N VAL A 250 -23.51 -1.22 9.71
CA VAL A 250 -22.13 -0.75 9.66
C VAL A 250 -21.89 0.23 8.52
N ASN A 251 -22.86 0.42 7.61
CA ASN A 251 -22.72 1.30 6.46
C ASN A 251 -23.18 2.72 6.84
N GLY A 252 -22.27 3.68 6.68
CA GLY A 252 -22.47 5.12 6.82
C GLY A 252 -21.74 5.85 5.68
N PHE A 253 -21.44 7.13 5.86
CA PHE A 253 -20.73 7.93 4.85
C PHE A 253 -20.27 9.28 5.40
N ARG A 254 -19.42 9.96 4.63
CA ARG A 254 -19.05 11.37 4.77
C ARG A 254 -19.13 12.07 3.41
N LEU A 255 -19.11 13.39 3.38
CA LEU A 255 -19.23 14.15 2.13
C LEU A 255 -17.92 14.83 1.73
N ALA A 256 -17.85 15.20 0.46
CA ALA A 256 -16.78 15.99 -0.15
C ALA A 256 -17.37 17.12 -0.99
N GLU A 257 -16.58 18.18 -1.17
CA GLU A 257 -16.89 19.35 -2.00
C GLU A 257 -15.70 19.62 -2.93
N TYR A 258 -15.97 19.79 -4.22
CA TYR A 258 -14.95 19.90 -5.26
C TYR A 258 -14.88 21.34 -5.79
N THR A 259 -13.67 21.89 -5.92
CA THR A 259 -13.49 23.31 -6.26
C THR A 259 -13.64 23.63 -7.76
N GLN A 260 -13.59 22.62 -8.64
CA GLN A 260 -13.69 22.79 -10.09
C GLN A 260 -14.69 21.79 -10.71
N GLU A 261 -15.50 22.27 -11.65
CA GLU A 261 -16.33 21.44 -12.52
C GLU A 261 -15.42 20.50 -13.35
N GLY A 262 -15.68 19.19 -13.30
CA GLY A 262 -14.96 18.16 -14.08
C GLY A 262 -13.88 17.37 -13.33
N ASP A 263 -13.33 17.86 -12.20
CA ASP A 263 -12.40 17.10 -11.33
C ASP A 263 -13.04 15.80 -10.78
N PHE A 264 -14.37 15.85 -10.68
CA PHE A 264 -15.26 14.87 -10.08
C PHE A 264 -15.83 13.88 -11.11
N GLU A 265 -16.39 14.39 -12.20
CA GLU A 265 -17.27 13.63 -13.10
C GLU A 265 -16.55 12.46 -13.79
N GLY A 266 -15.35 12.71 -14.31
CA GLY A 266 -14.56 11.67 -14.97
C GLY A 266 -14.02 10.59 -14.03
N GLN A 267 -14.00 10.83 -12.72
CA GLN A 267 -13.49 9.88 -11.71
C GLN A 267 -14.60 9.08 -11.03
N ALA A 268 -15.79 9.66 -10.86
CA ALA A 268 -16.94 9.00 -10.24
C ALA A 268 -17.49 7.84 -11.09
N GLU A 269 -17.36 7.95 -12.43
CA GLU A 269 -17.84 6.94 -13.38
C GLU A 269 -16.86 5.77 -13.63
N ILE A 270 -15.66 5.83 -13.08
CA ILE A 270 -14.65 4.77 -13.27
C ILE A 270 -15.05 3.53 -12.47
N ASP A 271 -15.34 2.45 -13.19
CA ASP A 271 -15.49 1.12 -12.60
C ASP A 271 -14.15 0.60 -12.10
N MET A 272 -14.13 0.16 -10.84
CA MET A 272 -12.92 -0.22 -10.11
C MET A 272 -13.08 -1.62 -9.52
N PRO A 273 -12.93 -2.70 -10.31
CA PRO A 273 -13.09 -4.06 -9.79
C PRO A 273 -12.01 -4.38 -8.73
N LEU A 274 -12.40 -5.15 -7.71
CA LEU A 274 -11.43 -5.66 -6.74
C LEU A 274 -10.55 -6.73 -7.40
N LEU A 275 -9.23 -6.51 -7.34
CA LEU A 275 -8.21 -7.54 -7.50
C LEU A 275 -8.17 -8.41 -6.24
N THR A 276 -8.98 -9.47 -6.23
CA THR A 276 -8.86 -10.56 -5.25
C THR A 276 -8.15 -11.74 -5.89
N ARG A 277 -7.11 -12.26 -5.23
CA ARG A 277 -6.34 -13.42 -5.67
C ARG A 277 -6.25 -14.42 -4.52
N ASP A 278 -6.73 -15.64 -4.75
CA ASP A 278 -6.63 -16.73 -3.79
C ASP A 278 -5.56 -17.71 -4.24
N TYR A 279 -4.35 -17.49 -3.73
CA TYR A 279 -3.19 -18.31 -4.07
C TYR A 279 -3.31 -19.78 -3.62
N TYR A 280 -4.14 -20.08 -2.61
CA TYR A 280 -4.35 -21.46 -2.17
C TYR A 280 -5.20 -22.27 -3.15
N ALA A 281 -6.02 -21.58 -3.96
CA ALA A 281 -6.83 -22.20 -5.00
C ALA A 281 -6.07 -22.35 -6.34
N GLU A 282 -4.92 -21.72 -6.49
CA GLU A 282 -4.12 -21.78 -7.71
C GLU A 282 -3.23 -23.02 -7.75
N GLN A 283 -2.93 -23.47 -8.97
CA GLN A 283 -2.03 -24.61 -9.21
C GLN A 283 -0.82 -24.10 -9.99
N PRO A 284 0.40 -24.19 -9.44
CA PRO A 284 1.61 -23.91 -10.18
C PRO A 284 1.73 -24.79 -11.43
N VAL A 285 2.43 -24.30 -12.45
CA VAL A 285 2.78 -25.12 -13.62
C VAL A 285 3.63 -26.34 -13.22
N SER A 286 3.62 -27.38 -14.07
CA SER A 286 4.49 -28.56 -13.90
C SER A 286 5.98 -28.19 -13.95
N ASP A 287 6.84 -29.06 -13.44
CA ASP A 287 8.28 -28.85 -13.46
C ASP A 287 8.83 -28.72 -14.89
N GLU A 288 8.33 -29.51 -15.84
CA GLU A 288 8.72 -29.40 -17.26
C GLU A 288 8.41 -28.01 -17.85
N VAL A 289 7.26 -27.42 -17.50
CA VAL A 289 6.89 -26.07 -17.96
C VAL A 289 7.68 -25.02 -17.20
N PHE A 290 7.92 -25.22 -15.91
CA PHE A 290 8.75 -24.34 -15.12
C PHE A 290 10.18 -24.29 -15.65
N ASP A 291 10.78 -25.41 -16.07
CA ASP A 291 12.11 -25.45 -16.66
C ASP A 291 12.20 -24.56 -17.91
N VAL A 292 11.13 -24.54 -18.72
CA VAL A 292 11.03 -23.62 -19.87
C VAL A 292 10.96 -22.17 -19.42
N PHE A 293 10.19 -21.86 -18.36
CA PHE A 293 10.15 -20.51 -17.80
C PHE A 293 11.50 -20.10 -17.20
N ALA A 294 12.14 -20.94 -16.42
CA ALA A 294 13.45 -20.66 -15.82
C ALA A 294 14.54 -20.46 -16.89
N ALA A 295 14.46 -21.20 -18.00
CA ALA A 295 15.40 -21.07 -19.12
C ALA A 295 15.44 -19.65 -19.72
N GLN A 296 14.35 -18.87 -19.61
CA GLN A 296 14.29 -17.49 -20.12
C GLN A 296 15.31 -16.54 -19.45
N PHE A 297 15.79 -16.89 -18.25
CA PHE A 297 16.76 -16.12 -17.47
C PHE A 297 18.20 -16.60 -17.66
N SER A 298 18.41 -17.62 -18.48
CA SER A 298 19.74 -18.15 -18.78
C SER A 298 20.46 -17.27 -19.79
N TYR A 299 21.77 -17.17 -19.63
CA TYR A 299 22.65 -16.46 -20.54
C TYR A 299 24.00 -17.19 -20.62
N ASP A 300 24.67 -17.08 -21.76
CA ASP A 300 26.02 -17.62 -21.92
C ASP A 300 27.00 -16.84 -21.04
N PRO A 301 28.00 -17.51 -20.44
CA PRO A 301 29.07 -16.82 -19.73
C PRO A 301 29.72 -15.74 -20.60
N ALA A 302 29.69 -14.51 -20.12
CA ALA A 302 30.23 -13.34 -20.81
C ALA A 302 31.16 -12.54 -19.87
N PRO A 303 32.23 -11.92 -20.40
CA PRO A 303 33.10 -11.04 -19.63
C PRO A 303 32.29 -9.98 -18.88
N LEU A 304 32.67 -9.69 -17.64
CA LEU A 304 32.04 -8.63 -16.84
C LEU A 304 32.57 -7.25 -17.19
N ASP A 305 33.81 -7.15 -17.68
CA ASP A 305 34.53 -5.88 -17.91
C ASP A 305 34.28 -4.89 -16.76
N ALA A 306 34.45 -5.41 -15.54
CA ALA A 306 34.08 -4.72 -14.32
C ALA A 306 35.07 -3.59 -14.01
N VAL A 307 34.55 -2.46 -13.55
CA VAL A 307 35.32 -1.26 -13.20
C VAL A 307 34.88 -0.78 -11.83
N VAL A 308 35.85 -0.49 -10.96
CA VAL A 308 35.64 0.33 -9.76
C VAL A 308 35.78 1.78 -10.20
N GLU A 309 34.67 2.51 -10.25
CA GLU A 309 34.59 3.89 -10.73
C GLU A 309 35.08 4.86 -9.65
N GLU A 310 34.71 4.58 -8.40
CA GLU A 310 35.00 5.43 -7.25
C GLU A 310 35.05 4.59 -5.98
N THR A 311 35.91 4.96 -5.02
CA THR A 311 35.92 4.43 -3.66
C THR A 311 35.74 5.59 -2.71
N MET A 312 34.72 5.50 -1.85
CA MET A 312 34.35 6.51 -0.87
C MET A 312 34.52 5.96 0.55
N ASP A 313 34.86 6.84 1.48
CA ASP A 313 34.86 6.53 2.90
C ASP A 313 33.41 6.37 3.40
N TYR A 314 33.18 5.35 4.22
CA TYR A 314 31.90 5.08 4.85
C TYR A 314 32.09 4.84 6.34
N GLU A 315 31.10 5.17 7.16
CA GLU A 315 31.22 5.11 8.63
C GLU A 315 31.70 3.74 9.15
N PHE A 316 31.40 2.65 8.45
CA PHE A 316 31.77 1.28 8.83
C PHE A 316 32.79 0.62 7.89
N GLY A 317 33.41 1.39 7.00
CA GLY A 317 34.42 0.89 6.05
C GLY A 317 34.49 1.70 4.78
N THR A 318 34.38 1.06 3.63
CA THR A 318 34.39 1.73 2.33
C THR A 318 33.14 1.38 1.54
N VAL A 319 32.78 2.26 0.62
CA VAL A 319 31.80 1.95 -0.43
C VAL A 319 32.42 2.22 -1.79
N GLU A 320 32.41 1.20 -2.64
CA GLU A 320 32.86 1.28 -4.01
C GLU A 320 31.65 1.49 -4.92
N ARG A 321 31.69 2.51 -5.77
CA ARG A 321 30.81 2.60 -6.94
C ARG A 321 31.44 1.76 -8.04
N VAL A 322 30.73 0.72 -8.47
CA VAL A 322 31.22 -0.25 -9.43
C VAL A 322 30.27 -0.35 -10.61
N SER A 323 30.80 -0.73 -11.76
CA SER A 323 29.98 -1.08 -12.92
C SER A 323 30.52 -2.28 -13.66
N PHE A 324 29.64 -3.02 -14.32
CA PHE A 324 29.97 -4.23 -15.08
C PHE A 324 28.91 -4.52 -16.15
N GLU A 325 29.30 -5.26 -17.19
CA GLU A 325 28.44 -5.60 -18.31
C GLU A 325 27.29 -6.51 -17.89
N GLY A 326 26.06 -6.04 -18.11
CA GLY A 326 24.85 -6.84 -18.05
C GLY A 326 24.65 -7.68 -19.32
N VAL A 327 23.52 -8.36 -19.40
CA VAL A 327 23.14 -9.13 -20.59
C VAL A 327 21.91 -8.46 -21.20
N GLY A 328 22.02 -7.88 -22.39
CA GLY A 328 20.87 -7.33 -23.13
C GLY A 328 20.32 -5.97 -22.66
N TRP A 329 20.46 -5.59 -21.39
CA TRP A 329 19.90 -4.34 -20.82
C TRP A 329 20.95 -3.29 -20.43
N GLY A 330 22.13 -3.37 -21.05
CA GLY A 330 23.23 -2.43 -20.84
C GLY A 330 24.04 -2.70 -19.58
N ARG A 331 24.90 -1.72 -19.25
CA ARG A 331 25.83 -1.80 -18.13
C ARG A 331 25.11 -1.62 -16.80
N ILE A 332 25.45 -2.46 -15.83
CA ILE A 332 24.89 -2.44 -14.48
C ILE A 332 25.81 -1.58 -13.61
N HIS A 333 25.22 -0.68 -12.83
CA HIS A 333 25.91 0.07 -11.79
C HIS A 333 25.51 -0.49 -10.43
N ALA A 334 26.44 -0.52 -9.47
CA ALA A 334 26.16 -0.98 -8.12
C ALA A 334 27.04 -0.27 -7.09
N TYR A 335 26.60 -0.29 -5.84
CA TYR A 335 27.41 0.09 -4.69
C TYR A 335 27.81 -1.17 -3.92
N LEU A 336 29.12 -1.41 -3.78
CA LEU A 336 29.68 -2.49 -2.96
C LEU A 336 30.23 -1.90 -1.67
N TYR A 337 29.56 -2.18 -0.56
CA TYR A 337 29.98 -1.80 0.79
C TYR A 337 30.89 -2.89 1.36
N LEU A 338 32.07 -2.51 1.83
CA LEU A 338 33.05 -3.40 2.43
C LEU A 338 33.33 -2.95 3.87
N PRO A 339 33.19 -3.84 4.86
CA PRO A 339 33.47 -3.51 6.25
C PRO A 339 34.99 -3.33 6.49
N ALA A 340 35.37 -2.40 7.37
CA ALA A 340 36.77 -2.19 7.74
C ALA A 340 37.30 -3.27 8.71
N ASP A 341 36.50 -3.63 9.72
CA ASP A 341 36.93 -4.41 10.87
C ASP A 341 36.30 -5.81 10.87
N ALA A 342 36.55 -6.60 9.82
CA ALA A 342 36.09 -8.00 9.74
C ALA A 342 37.08 -8.89 8.97
N GLU A 343 37.15 -10.18 9.33
CA GLU A 343 37.94 -11.15 8.58
C GLU A 343 37.37 -11.41 7.18
N ARG A 344 38.25 -11.45 6.18
CA ARG A 344 37.95 -11.88 4.81
C ARG A 344 38.04 -13.40 4.69
N PRO A 345 37.29 -14.05 3.77
CA PRO A 345 36.32 -13.44 2.85
C PRO A 345 34.98 -13.12 3.51
N PHE A 346 34.31 -12.06 3.05
CA PHE A 346 33.09 -11.52 3.64
C PHE A 346 31.85 -12.28 3.21
N GLN A 347 31.01 -12.62 4.19
CA GLN A 347 29.59 -12.92 3.94
C GLN A 347 28.93 -11.70 3.32
N THR A 348 28.08 -11.90 2.32
CA THR A 348 27.55 -10.80 1.52
C THR A 348 26.03 -10.82 1.45
N VAL A 349 25.43 -9.64 1.59
CA VAL A 349 24.00 -9.42 1.37
C VAL A 349 23.81 -8.67 0.04
N VAL A 350 23.03 -9.23 -0.88
CA VAL A 350 22.61 -8.53 -2.11
C VAL A 350 21.24 -7.92 -1.87
N SER A 351 21.17 -6.59 -1.97
CA SER A 351 19.94 -5.85 -1.67
C SER A 351 19.10 -5.63 -2.93
N PHE A 352 17.79 -5.82 -2.77
CA PHE A 352 16.78 -5.41 -3.74
C PHE A 352 15.86 -4.33 -3.13
N PRO A 353 15.70 -3.16 -3.77
CA PRO A 353 15.01 -2.02 -3.19
C PRO A 353 13.48 -2.16 -3.17
N GLY A 354 12.83 -1.28 -2.41
CA GLY A 354 11.38 -1.06 -2.51
C GLY A 354 11.01 -0.18 -3.71
N SER A 355 9.73 -0.14 -4.07
CA SER A 355 9.23 0.52 -5.28
C SER A 355 9.49 2.02 -5.35
N GLY A 356 9.79 2.68 -4.22
CA GLY A 356 10.22 4.08 -4.19
C GLY A 356 11.45 4.35 -5.08
N SER A 357 12.34 3.37 -5.28
CA SER A 357 13.51 3.53 -6.17
C SER A 357 13.14 3.75 -7.63
N ALA A 358 11.95 3.31 -8.06
CA ALA A 358 11.45 3.55 -9.41
C ALA A 358 10.93 4.99 -9.64
N ARG A 359 10.86 5.79 -8.56
CA ARG A 359 10.30 7.16 -8.56
C ARG A 359 11.30 8.24 -8.16
N LEU A 360 12.47 7.84 -7.65
CA LEU A 360 13.48 8.75 -7.11
C LEU A 360 14.61 8.93 -8.11
N GLN A 361 14.99 10.19 -8.35
CA GLN A 361 16.22 10.60 -9.04
C GLN A 361 16.81 11.81 -8.31
N PRO A 362 18.14 11.97 -8.22
CA PRO A 362 19.22 11.11 -8.77
C PRO A 362 19.46 9.84 -7.92
N ASP A 363 20.56 9.12 -8.19
CA ASP A 363 21.04 8.02 -7.34
C ASP A 363 21.18 8.51 -5.87
N PRO A 364 20.81 7.67 -4.87
CA PRO A 364 21.00 8.04 -3.48
C PRO A 364 22.50 8.11 -3.16
N ASP A 365 22.88 9.05 -2.28
CA ASP A 365 24.23 9.11 -1.74
C ASP A 365 24.53 7.83 -0.94
N PRO A 366 25.48 7.00 -1.41
CA PRO A 366 25.76 5.72 -0.78
C PRO A 366 26.37 5.87 0.61
N THR A 367 27.00 7.01 0.93
CA THR A 367 27.72 7.24 2.19
C THR A 367 26.79 7.51 3.37
N THR A 368 25.52 7.83 3.10
CA THR A 368 24.51 8.15 4.13
C THR A 368 23.37 7.12 4.20
N ASP A 369 23.50 6.00 3.47
CA ASP A 369 22.45 4.97 3.42
C ASP A 369 22.31 4.20 4.73
N GLN A 370 21.17 4.40 5.41
CA GLN A 370 20.80 3.71 6.64
C GLN A 370 20.05 2.40 6.41
N GLY A 371 19.66 2.10 5.17
CA GLY A 371 18.89 0.89 4.82
C GLY A 371 19.69 -0.39 5.05
N VAL A 372 20.97 -0.37 4.72
CA VAL A 372 21.87 -1.53 4.79
C VAL A 372 23.00 -1.39 5.81
N GLN A 373 23.16 -0.21 6.41
CA GLN A 373 24.23 0.15 7.37
C GLN A 373 24.52 -0.94 8.41
N HIS A 374 23.46 -1.52 8.99
CA HIS A 374 23.57 -2.54 10.04
C HIS A 374 24.28 -3.83 9.59
N PHE A 375 24.21 -4.20 8.31
CA PHE A 375 24.96 -5.34 7.78
C PHE A 375 26.46 -5.03 7.76
N VAL A 376 26.84 -3.86 7.23
CA VAL A 376 28.24 -3.41 7.17
C VAL A 376 28.83 -3.25 8.56
N ALA A 377 28.09 -2.60 9.46
CA ALA A 377 28.46 -2.46 10.87
C ALA A 377 28.61 -3.80 11.61
N SER A 378 27.99 -4.88 11.10
CA SER A 378 28.14 -6.23 11.66
C SER A 378 29.30 -7.02 11.07
N GLY A 379 30.10 -6.44 10.16
CA GLY A 379 31.21 -7.11 9.50
C GLY A 379 30.84 -7.86 8.22
N ARG A 380 29.73 -7.48 7.55
CA ARG A 380 29.27 -8.11 6.30
C ARG A 380 29.35 -7.16 5.12
N ALA A 381 29.73 -7.68 3.96
CA ALA A 381 29.67 -6.90 2.73
C ALA A 381 28.21 -6.75 2.26
N VAL A 382 27.92 -5.67 1.53
CA VAL A 382 26.62 -5.46 0.91
C VAL A 382 26.80 -5.04 -0.54
N LEU A 383 26.14 -5.72 -1.47
CA LEU A 383 26.03 -5.24 -2.84
C LEU A 383 24.63 -4.68 -3.09
N ARG A 384 24.56 -3.45 -3.58
CA ARG A 384 23.32 -2.78 -3.97
C ARG A 384 23.35 -2.42 -5.46
N PRO A 385 22.82 -3.29 -6.34
CA PRO A 385 22.66 -2.95 -7.74
C PRO A 385 21.66 -1.81 -7.95
N ILE A 386 21.93 -0.96 -8.94
CA ILE A 386 20.99 0.01 -9.50
C ILE A 386 20.31 -0.69 -10.67
N TYR A 387 19.08 -1.13 -10.44
CA TYR A 387 18.33 -1.94 -11.39
C TYR A 387 17.73 -1.10 -12.52
N ARG A 388 17.51 -1.71 -13.68
CA ARG A 388 16.72 -1.12 -14.77
C ARG A 388 15.39 -0.56 -14.24
N GLY A 389 15.06 0.66 -14.65
CA GLY A 389 13.84 1.36 -14.25
C GLY A 389 13.93 2.04 -12.87
N THR A 390 15.13 2.17 -12.29
CA THR A 390 15.35 2.82 -10.99
C THR A 390 16.44 3.88 -11.05
N PHE A 391 16.31 4.94 -10.25
CA PHE A 391 17.33 5.99 -10.10
C PHE A 391 17.89 6.51 -11.44
N SER A 392 19.22 6.61 -11.59
CA SER A 392 19.89 7.00 -12.84
C SER A 392 19.60 6.08 -14.04
N ARG A 393 18.99 4.91 -13.81
CA ARG A 393 18.58 3.93 -14.83
C ARG A 393 17.08 3.87 -15.04
N ALA A 394 16.33 4.88 -14.60
CA ALA A 394 14.94 5.06 -14.98
C ALA A 394 14.83 5.36 -16.49
N ASP A 395 13.77 4.87 -17.14
CA ASP A 395 13.58 5.13 -18.56
C ASP A 395 13.29 6.63 -18.81
N ALA A 396 13.74 7.18 -19.94
CA ALA A 396 13.59 8.61 -20.24
C ALA A 396 12.14 9.11 -20.22
N ASN A 397 11.18 8.22 -20.50
CA ASN A 397 9.74 8.51 -20.49
C ASN A 397 9.03 7.93 -19.25
N GLN A 398 9.77 7.45 -18.25
CA GLN A 398 9.20 6.92 -17.01
C GLN A 398 8.66 8.08 -16.18
N ALA A 399 7.32 8.24 -16.18
CA ALA A 399 6.69 9.25 -15.34
C ALA A 399 7.05 9.01 -13.86
N PRO A 400 7.21 10.07 -13.03
CA PRO A 400 7.58 9.94 -11.60
C PRO A 400 6.64 9.03 -10.79
N ASN A 401 5.41 8.83 -11.28
CA ASN A 401 4.37 8.00 -10.67
C ASN A 401 4.12 6.67 -11.40
N MET A 402 4.92 6.34 -12.43
CA MET A 402 4.73 5.10 -13.20
C MET A 402 5.08 3.89 -12.34
N ASN A 403 4.12 2.98 -12.17
CA ASN A 403 4.35 1.74 -11.43
C ASN A 403 4.84 0.63 -12.38
N THR A 404 6.14 0.57 -12.61
CA THR A 404 6.80 -0.56 -13.30
C THR A 404 6.91 -1.80 -12.40
N THR A 405 6.74 -1.64 -11.08
CA THR A 405 7.07 -2.65 -10.07
C THR A 405 5.93 -3.62 -9.74
N TRP A 406 4.68 -3.28 -10.08
CA TRP A 406 3.51 -4.10 -9.80
C TRP A 406 3.21 -5.09 -10.93
N PRO A 407 2.86 -6.36 -10.61
CA PRO A 407 2.49 -7.37 -11.61
C PRO A 407 1.40 -6.91 -12.57
N ARG A 408 1.66 -7.09 -13.86
CA ARG A 408 0.70 -6.85 -14.95
C ARG A 408 0.85 -7.96 -16.00
N PRO A 409 -0.24 -8.41 -16.63
CA PRO A 409 -0.19 -9.45 -17.66
C PRO A 409 0.28 -8.88 -19.01
N THR A 410 1.44 -8.23 -19.03
CA THR A 410 2.02 -7.59 -20.22
C THR A 410 3.43 -8.12 -20.51
N ARG A 411 3.82 -8.10 -21.78
CA ARG A 411 5.19 -8.44 -22.21
C ARG A 411 6.22 -7.47 -21.64
N GLU A 412 5.85 -6.21 -21.47
CA GLU A 412 6.67 -5.21 -20.81
C GLU A 412 7.04 -5.63 -19.38
N TYR A 413 6.07 -6.11 -18.58
CA TYR A 413 6.37 -6.59 -17.23
C TYR A 413 7.26 -7.84 -17.24
N VAL A 414 7.06 -8.75 -18.19
CA VAL A 414 7.96 -9.90 -18.41
C VAL A 414 9.39 -9.41 -18.66
N ASP A 415 9.59 -8.44 -19.53
CA ASP A 415 10.92 -7.91 -19.83
C ASP A 415 11.57 -7.19 -18.64
N PHE A 416 10.77 -6.55 -17.78
CA PHE A 416 11.25 -5.99 -16.52
C PHE A 416 11.73 -7.08 -15.57
N VAL A 417 10.92 -8.13 -15.32
CA VAL A 417 11.34 -9.25 -14.44
C VAL A 417 12.56 -9.97 -15.00
N ARG A 418 12.62 -10.21 -16.32
CA ARG A 418 13.80 -10.79 -16.99
C ARG A 418 15.04 -9.95 -16.79
N SER A 419 14.92 -8.63 -16.94
CA SER A 419 16.02 -7.70 -16.69
C SER A 419 16.47 -7.77 -15.23
N TRP A 420 15.57 -7.66 -14.26
CA TRP A 420 15.94 -7.66 -12.84
C TRP A 420 16.58 -8.96 -12.39
N VAL A 421 16.05 -10.11 -12.82
CA VAL A 421 16.66 -11.41 -12.56
C VAL A 421 18.05 -11.45 -13.18
N SER A 422 18.19 -11.12 -14.47
CA SER A 422 19.49 -11.13 -15.14
C SER A 422 20.51 -10.20 -14.47
N GLU A 423 20.11 -9.01 -14.05
CA GLU A 423 20.99 -8.04 -13.39
C GLU A 423 21.44 -8.52 -12.02
N ILE A 424 20.56 -9.16 -11.24
CA ILE A 424 20.95 -9.83 -10.00
C ILE A 424 21.95 -10.96 -10.26
N ARG A 425 21.70 -11.83 -11.26
CA ARG A 425 22.58 -12.96 -11.54
C ARG A 425 23.98 -12.47 -11.97
N ARG A 426 24.04 -11.42 -12.80
CA ARG A 426 25.30 -10.75 -13.18
C ARG A 426 25.99 -10.07 -12.01
N SER A 427 25.22 -9.55 -11.06
CA SER A 427 25.74 -8.99 -9.81
C SER A 427 26.37 -10.07 -8.92
N VAL A 428 25.80 -11.28 -8.89
CA VAL A 428 26.41 -12.43 -8.21
C VAL A 428 27.65 -12.91 -8.96
N ASP A 429 27.64 -12.98 -10.30
CA ASP A 429 28.85 -13.27 -11.10
C ASP A 429 29.99 -12.31 -10.73
N TYR A 430 29.67 -11.03 -10.58
CA TYR A 430 30.65 -10.02 -10.15
C TYR A 430 31.22 -10.31 -8.77
N LEU A 431 30.38 -10.66 -7.79
CA LEU A 431 30.83 -11.01 -6.43
C LEU A 431 31.76 -12.22 -6.43
N GLU A 432 31.52 -13.22 -7.28
CA GLU A 432 32.39 -14.39 -7.41
C GLU A 432 33.80 -14.03 -7.96
N THR A 433 33.95 -12.88 -8.62
CA THR A 433 35.28 -12.39 -9.06
C THR A 433 36.07 -11.67 -7.97
N ARG A 434 35.43 -11.31 -6.84
CA ARG A 434 36.06 -10.53 -5.76
C ARG A 434 36.69 -11.48 -4.72
N PRO A 435 38.04 -11.52 -4.58
CA PRO A 435 38.70 -12.44 -3.65
C PRO A 435 38.39 -12.17 -2.17
N GLU A 436 37.88 -10.99 -1.84
CA GLU A 436 37.41 -10.63 -0.51
C GLU A 436 35.98 -11.07 -0.21
N ILE A 437 35.25 -11.67 -1.15
CA ILE A 437 33.85 -12.11 -0.99
C ILE A 437 33.78 -13.63 -0.87
N ASP A 438 32.98 -14.11 0.08
CA ASP A 438 32.70 -15.53 0.27
C ASP A 438 31.51 -15.93 -0.62
N ALA A 439 31.81 -16.54 -1.78
CA ALA A 439 30.81 -16.93 -2.77
C ALA A 439 29.82 -17.98 -2.24
N ASP A 440 30.18 -18.73 -1.20
CA ASP A 440 29.31 -19.73 -0.58
C ASP A 440 28.35 -19.11 0.46
N ARG A 441 28.49 -17.81 0.76
CA ARG A 441 27.71 -17.11 1.79
C ARG A 441 27.12 -15.80 1.28
N ILE A 442 26.28 -15.92 0.26
CA ILE A 442 25.52 -14.81 -0.33
C ILE A 442 24.04 -14.94 0.06
N ALA A 443 23.47 -13.87 0.62
CA ALA A 443 22.06 -13.79 0.99
C ALA A 443 21.30 -12.78 0.11
N TYR A 444 20.07 -13.11 -0.27
CA TYR A 444 19.12 -12.16 -0.85
C TYR A 444 18.44 -11.36 0.25
N TYR A 445 18.35 -10.04 0.09
CA TYR A 445 17.61 -9.15 0.97
C TYR A 445 16.72 -8.21 0.17
N GLY A 446 15.42 -8.49 0.15
CA GLY A 446 14.41 -7.69 -0.55
C GLY A 446 13.57 -6.86 0.40
N MET A 447 13.32 -5.60 0.05
CA MET A 447 12.40 -4.72 0.78
C MET A 447 11.18 -4.38 -0.07
N SER A 448 9.96 -4.54 0.44
CA SER A 448 8.71 -4.17 -0.26
C SER A 448 8.60 -4.85 -1.62
N TRP A 449 8.78 -4.10 -2.71
CA TRP A 449 8.92 -4.66 -4.05
C TRP A 449 9.99 -5.76 -4.16
N GLY A 450 11.18 -5.55 -3.57
CA GLY A 450 12.16 -6.62 -3.43
C GLY A 450 11.64 -7.78 -2.58
N GLY A 451 10.87 -7.50 -1.52
CA GLY A 451 10.20 -8.54 -0.73
C GLY A 451 9.21 -9.39 -1.56
N ARG A 452 8.51 -8.81 -2.54
CA ARG A 452 7.69 -9.56 -3.51
C ARG A 452 8.53 -10.40 -4.47
N LEU A 453 9.63 -9.83 -4.97
CA LEU A 453 10.56 -10.54 -5.85
C LEU A 453 11.36 -11.64 -5.13
N ALA A 454 11.36 -11.63 -3.80
CA ALA A 454 11.80 -12.75 -2.98
C ALA A 454 10.96 -14.02 -3.18
N ALA A 455 9.81 -13.94 -3.88
CA ALA A 455 9.00 -15.07 -4.33
C ALA A 455 9.35 -15.56 -5.76
N ILE A 456 10.31 -14.92 -6.44
CA ILE A 456 10.73 -15.26 -7.82
C ILE A 456 12.24 -15.50 -7.88
N ILE A 457 13.03 -14.49 -7.50
CA ILE A 457 14.48 -14.47 -7.73
C ILE A 457 15.19 -15.69 -7.11
N PRO A 458 14.95 -16.05 -5.84
CA PRO A 458 15.64 -17.19 -5.23
C PRO A 458 15.30 -18.55 -5.86
N ALA A 459 14.21 -18.66 -6.64
CA ALA A 459 13.87 -19.89 -7.36
C ALA A 459 14.75 -20.10 -8.61
N VAL A 460 15.38 -19.05 -9.14
CA VAL A 460 16.18 -19.09 -10.39
C VAL A 460 17.62 -18.57 -10.22
N GLU A 461 17.96 -18.04 -9.05
CA GLU A 461 19.33 -17.73 -8.63
C GLU A 461 19.67 -18.50 -7.35
N THR A 462 20.06 -19.77 -7.52
CA THR A 462 20.30 -20.72 -6.43
C THR A 462 21.65 -20.52 -5.71
N ARG A 463 22.46 -19.54 -6.14
CA ARG A 463 23.66 -19.14 -5.38
C ARG A 463 23.29 -18.36 -4.12
N PHE A 464 22.10 -17.76 -4.06
CA PHE A 464 21.57 -17.26 -2.79
C PHE A 464 21.31 -18.42 -1.83
N LYS A 465 22.00 -18.39 -0.69
CA LYS A 465 21.84 -19.41 0.35
C LYS A 465 20.78 -19.05 1.38
N LEU A 466 20.36 -17.78 1.41
CA LEU A 466 19.30 -17.28 2.30
C LEU A 466 18.40 -16.34 1.53
N ASN A 467 17.11 -16.39 1.85
CA ASN A 467 16.10 -15.48 1.34
C ASN A 467 15.55 -14.62 2.48
N MET A 468 15.69 -13.30 2.40
CA MET A 468 15.13 -12.39 3.40
C MET A 468 14.14 -11.43 2.72
N ALA A 469 12.84 -11.61 2.98
CA ALA A 469 11.74 -10.84 2.42
C ALA A 469 11.14 -9.89 3.46
N MET A 470 11.51 -8.62 3.39
CA MET A 470 11.02 -7.59 4.31
C MET A 470 9.81 -6.88 3.71
N ILE A 471 8.71 -6.80 4.46
CA ILE A 471 7.41 -6.24 4.05
C ILE A 471 7.01 -6.66 2.62
N GLY A 472 7.23 -7.95 2.34
CA GLY A 472 6.91 -8.60 1.07
C GLY A 472 5.72 -9.56 1.21
N GLY A 473 5.29 -10.12 0.10
CA GLY A 473 4.16 -11.03 0.00
C GLY A 473 3.90 -11.44 -1.44
N LEU A 474 2.86 -12.24 -1.65
CA LEU A 474 2.34 -12.51 -2.99
C LEU A 474 1.35 -11.40 -3.39
N ALA A 475 1.54 -10.80 -4.56
CA ALA A 475 0.78 -9.65 -5.00
C ALA A 475 -0.64 -10.05 -5.44
N SER A 476 -1.63 -9.19 -5.20
CA SER A 476 -2.99 -9.45 -5.69
C SER A 476 -3.14 -9.32 -7.22
N GLY A 477 -2.17 -8.71 -7.90
CA GLY A 477 -2.13 -8.63 -9.36
C GLY A 477 -1.62 -9.91 -10.00
N THR A 478 -2.06 -10.18 -11.24
CA THR A 478 -1.55 -11.29 -12.06
C THR A 478 -0.50 -10.79 -13.05
N ALA A 479 0.52 -11.61 -13.32
CA ALA A 479 1.43 -11.44 -14.45
C ALA A 479 1.16 -12.47 -15.55
N LEU A 480 1.91 -12.39 -16.66
CA LEU A 480 1.94 -13.51 -17.59
C LEU A 480 2.60 -14.73 -16.92
N PRO A 481 2.15 -15.98 -17.22
CA PRO A 481 2.55 -17.18 -16.46
C PRO A 481 4.05 -17.34 -16.27
N GLU A 482 4.85 -16.98 -17.27
CA GLU A 482 6.30 -17.09 -17.26
C GLU A 482 7.01 -16.20 -16.23
N VAL A 483 6.34 -15.22 -15.61
CA VAL A 483 6.91 -14.37 -14.55
C VAL A 483 5.95 -14.18 -13.37
N ASP A 484 4.91 -15.01 -13.28
CA ASP A 484 3.93 -14.92 -12.20
C ASP A 484 4.43 -15.68 -10.95
N GLN A 485 4.35 -15.03 -9.77
CA GLN A 485 4.90 -15.52 -8.51
C GLN A 485 4.46 -16.95 -8.14
N ILE A 486 3.22 -17.37 -8.48
CA ILE A 486 2.73 -18.71 -8.14
C ILE A 486 3.58 -19.83 -8.77
N ASN A 487 4.17 -19.56 -9.93
CA ASN A 487 5.00 -20.53 -10.63
C ASN A 487 6.42 -20.66 -10.07
N TYR A 488 6.82 -19.77 -9.15
CA TYR A 488 8.17 -19.71 -8.59
C TYR A 488 8.23 -19.97 -7.09
N VAL A 489 7.26 -19.47 -6.32
CA VAL A 489 7.33 -19.46 -4.83
C VAL A 489 7.51 -20.86 -4.25
N THR A 490 6.83 -21.87 -4.80
CA THR A 490 6.91 -23.28 -4.38
C THR A 490 8.24 -23.96 -4.68
N ARG A 491 9.11 -23.30 -5.44
CA ARG A 491 10.43 -23.80 -5.86
C ARG A 491 11.58 -23.14 -5.12
N ILE A 492 11.28 -22.21 -4.23
CA ILE A 492 12.27 -21.59 -3.35
C ILE A 492 12.54 -22.54 -2.20
N THR A 493 13.77 -23.06 -2.13
CA THR A 493 14.20 -23.99 -1.07
C THR A 493 15.15 -23.36 -0.06
N ALA A 494 15.66 -22.15 -0.33
CA ALA A 494 16.55 -21.44 0.57
C ALA A 494 15.83 -21.11 1.90
N PRO A 495 16.50 -21.22 3.06
CA PRO A 495 15.97 -20.75 4.33
C PRO A 495 15.47 -19.30 4.22
N THR A 496 14.22 -19.09 4.65
CA THR A 496 13.50 -17.84 4.39
C THR A 496 13.11 -17.11 5.69
N LEU A 497 13.54 -15.85 5.80
CA LEU A 497 13.07 -14.90 6.80
C LEU A 497 12.05 -13.94 6.18
N MET A 498 10.86 -13.86 6.75
CA MET A 498 9.84 -12.88 6.42
C MET A 498 9.57 -11.97 7.62
N LEU A 499 9.68 -10.66 7.43
CA LEU A 499 9.35 -9.67 8.45
C LEU A 499 8.28 -8.72 7.91
N ASN A 500 7.13 -8.67 8.54
CA ASN A 500 5.96 -7.94 8.03
C ASN A 500 5.24 -7.15 9.13
N GLY A 501 4.48 -6.12 8.72
CA GLY A 501 3.55 -5.42 9.61
C GLY A 501 2.16 -6.06 9.56
N ARG A 502 1.46 -6.12 10.70
CA ARG A 502 0.09 -6.63 10.78
C ARG A 502 -0.89 -5.83 9.93
N HIS A 503 -0.68 -4.52 9.85
CA HIS A 503 -1.58 -3.56 9.22
C HIS A 503 -1.04 -3.06 7.87
N ASP A 504 -0.24 -3.90 7.20
CA ASP A 504 0.36 -3.54 5.92
C ASP A 504 -0.71 -3.50 4.83
N PRO A 505 -1.00 -2.31 4.25
CA PRO A 505 -1.99 -2.18 3.19
C PRO A 505 -1.49 -2.75 1.86
N LEU A 506 -0.18 -2.75 1.61
CA LEU A 506 0.35 -3.21 0.32
C LEU A 506 0.50 -4.72 0.30
N GLU A 507 0.75 -5.32 1.46
CA GLU A 507 0.88 -6.77 1.66
C GLU A 507 -0.06 -7.24 2.79
N PRO A 508 -1.37 -7.40 2.56
CA PRO A 508 -2.26 -7.86 3.62
C PRO A 508 -1.89 -9.26 4.11
N VAL A 509 -2.06 -9.51 5.41
CA VAL A 509 -1.64 -10.75 6.06
C VAL A 509 -2.24 -11.99 5.39
N GLU A 510 -3.56 -12.01 5.23
CA GLU A 510 -4.30 -13.20 4.78
C GLU A 510 -4.14 -13.50 3.30
N SER A 511 -4.05 -12.46 2.46
CA SER A 511 -4.04 -12.61 0.99
C SER A 511 -2.65 -12.50 0.35
N ALA A 512 -1.63 -12.02 1.09
CA ALA A 512 -0.29 -11.84 0.54
C ALA A 512 0.81 -12.47 1.40
N GLN A 513 0.83 -12.21 2.71
CA GLN A 513 1.93 -12.63 3.59
C GLN A 513 1.86 -14.13 3.93
N LEU A 514 0.72 -14.61 4.43
CA LEU A 514 0.51 -16.01 4.79
C LEU A 514 0.58 -16.95 3.56
N PRO A 515 -0.02 -16.60 2.40
CA PRO A 515 0.14 -17.41 1.20
C PRO A 515 1.60 -17.51 0.75
N MET A 516 2.37 -16.42 0.82
CA MET A 516 3.81 -16.49 0.50
C MET A 516 4.52 -17.46 1.43
N ALA A 517 4.37 -17.31 2.75
CA ALA A 517 5.06 -18.14 3.73
C ALA A 517 4.70 -19.63 3.60
N SER A 518 3.42 -19.93 3.37
CA SER A 518 2.91 -21.31 3.31
C SER A 518 3.21 -22.02 1.99
N LEU A 519 3.37 -21.27 0.89
CA LEU A 519 3.67 -21.82 -0.42
C LEU A 519 5.16 -21.93 -0.71
N LEU A 520 6.06 -21.54 0.19
CA LEU A 520 7.50 -21.74 0.00
C LEU A 520 7.83 -23.23 -0.11
N GLY A 521 8.76 -23.58 -1.00
CA GLY A 521 9.36 -24.92 -1.04
C GLY A 521 10.41 -25.16 0.07
N THR A 522 10.65 -24.16 0.92
CA THR A 522 11.56 -24.21 2.06
C THR A 522 10.99 -25.12 3.15
N PRO A 523 11.81 -25.95 3.83
CA PRO A 523 11.35 -26.70 4.99
C PRO A 523 10.78 -25.79 6.09
N ASP A 524 9.70 -26.19 6.76
CA ASP A 524 9.02 -25.38 7.79
C ASP A 524 9.97 -24.93 8.91
N GLU A 525 10.94 -25.76 9.33
CA GLU A 525 11.95 -25.38 10.34
C GLU A 525 12.90 -24.25 9.91
N ASP A 526 12.98 -24.01 8.61
CA ASP A 526 13.82 -23.01 7.95
C ASP A 526 12.99 -21.82 7.41
N ILE A 527 11.70 -21.74 7.79
CA ILE A 527 10.85 -20.58 7.57
C ILE A 527 10.67 -19.83 8.89
N ARG A 528 10.97 -18.53 8.89
CA ARG A 528 10.67 -17.63 10.01
C ARG A 528 9.85 -16.46 9.52
N HIS A 529 8.56 -16.43 9.86
CA HIS A 529 7.67 -15.32 9.56
C HIS A 529 7.29 -14.58 10.85
N VAL A 530 7.69 -13.30 10.96
CA VAL A 530 7.38 -12.44 12.10
C VAL A 530 6.48 -11.30 11.65
N ILE A 531 5.31 -11.21 12.28
CA ILE A 531 4.32 -10.15 12.02
C ILE A 531 4.30 -9.20 13.22
N TYR A 532 4.63 -7.93 12.99
CA TYR A 532 4.67 -6.91 14.05
C TYR A 532 3.33 -6.19 14.18
N GLU A 533 2.75 -6.25 15.39
CA GLU A 533 1.54 -5.52 15.77
C GLU A 533 1.77 -4.00 15.78
N GLY A 534 0.78 -3.22 15.31
CA GLY A 534 0.89 -1.76 15.22
C GLY A 534 1.79 -1.25 14.08
N TYR A 535 2.28 -2.12 13.21
CA TYR A 535 3.07 -1.73 12.03
C TYR A 535 2.29 -1.97 10.74
N GLY A 536 2.39 -1.01 9.81
CA GLY A 536 1.85 -1.09 8.45
C GLY A 536 2.89 -1.53 7.43
N HIS A 537 3.02 -0.81 6.31
CA HIS A 537 4.08 -1.05 5.31
C HIS A 537 5.45 -0.53 5.77
N GLY A 538 5.92 -1.05 6.91
CA GLY A 538 7.17 -0.67 7.56
C GLY A 538 7.47 -1.58 8.76
N LEU A 539 8.70 -1.52 9.27
CA LEU A 539 9.17 -2.41 10.35
C LEU A 539 9.79 -1.64 11.51
N PRO A 540 9.70 -2.16 12.74
CA PRO A 540 10.49 -1.66 13.86
C PRO A 540 11.98 -1.82 13.55
N ARG A 541 12.72 -0.70 13.45
CA ARG A 541 14.14 -0.72 13.03
C ARG A 541 14.98 -1.71 13.85
N ASN A 542 14.84 -1.70 15.18
CA ASN A 542 15.65 -2.52 16.06
C ASN A 542 15.32 -4.02 15.92
N GLU A 543 14.05 -4.35 15.72
CA GLU A 543 13.62 -5.73 15.49
C GLU A 543 14.09 -6.22 14.13
N ARG A 544 13.94 -5.40 13.06
CA ARG A 544 14.48 -5.71 11.74
C ARG A 544 15.97 -6.03 11.81
N ILE A 545 16.77 -5.18 12.46
CA ILE A 545 18.21 -5.40 12.63
C ILE A 545 18.48 -6.69 13.40
N ARG A 546 17.79 -6.92 14.52
CA ARG A 546 17.99 -8.10 15.35
C ARG A 546 17.70 -9.37 14.57
N GLU A 547 16.55 -9.43 13.91
CA GLU A 547 16.08 -10.61 13.20
C GLU A 547 16.94 -10.92 11.96
N THR A 548 17.30 -9.91 11.16
CA THR A 548 18.16 -10.14 9.98
C THR A 548 19.56 -10.59 10.36
N LEU A 549 20.18 -9.98 11.39
CA LEU A 549 21.50 -10.39 11.87
C LEU A 549 21.46 -11.77 12.52
N ALA A 550 20.46 -12.05 13.37
CA ALA A 550 20.30 -13.38 13.98
C ALA A 550 20.08 -14.47 12.92
N TRP A 551 19.35 -14.17 11.84
CA TRP A 551 19.15 -15.09 10.73
C TRP A 551 20.46 -15.37 9.98
N LEU A 552 21.22 -14.32 9.66
CA LEU A 552 22.54 -14.47 9.04
C LEU A 552 23.51 -15.24 9.96
N ASP A 553 23.53 -14.94 11.26
CA ASP A 553 24.38 -15.63 12.24
C ASP A 553 24.01 -17.11 12.36
N LYS A 554 22.72 -17.46 12.30
CA LYS A 554 22.23 -18.86 12.36
C LYS A 554 22.83 -19.71 11.23
N TYR A 555 22.84 -19.21 9.99
CA TYR A 555 23.23 -20.01 8.82
C TYR A 555 24.65 -19.77 8.33
N PHE A 556 25.16 -18.54 8.46
CA PHE A 556 26.50 -18.19 8.00
C PHE A 556 27.52 -18.10 9.15
N GLY A 557 27.06 -18.01 10.40
CA GLY A 557 27.88 -17.69 11.55
C GLY A 557 28.11 -16.18 11.71
N ALA A 558 28.48 -15.76 12.92
CA ALA A 558 28.89 -14.38 13.17
C ALA A 558 30.23 -14.08 12.46
N PRO A 559 30.41 -12.90 11.84
CA PRO A 559 31.70 -12.44 11.34
C PRO A 559 32.71 -12.39 12.49
N ARG A 560 33.97 -12.68 12.17
CA ARG A 560 35.08 -12.70 13.14
C ARG A 560 35.87 -11.42 13.12
#